data_AF-A0AAP8GWA4-F1
#
_entry.id   AF-A0AAP8GWA4-F1
#
_cell.length_a   1.000
_cell.length_b   1.000
_cell.length_c   1.000
_cell.angle_alpha   90.00
_cell.angle_beta   90.00
_cell.angle_gamma   90.00
#
_symmetry.space_group_name_H-M   'P 1'
#
loop_
_entity.id
_entity.type
_entity.pdbx_description
1 polymer ?
#
loop_
_entity_poly.entity_id
_entity_poly.type
_entity_poly.pdbx_seq_one_letter_code
_entity_poly.pdbx_strand_id
1 'polypeptide(L)'
;MYGTDEIQSISVQAKKIDNLDAAGKKAADVLNSRKQSEFTGKYEVLNLKEIQEGISKMTNIMTMIIGGIGVINIMLVSVTERAREIGVRKALGATRSKILLQFLIEAVMLTLLGGLIGIGLGYGGAYIVSTFAKWPPLVSWQVVVGGVLFSMRLGIIFGLIPANKAAKLDPIEALRYE
;
A
#
# COMPACT_ATOMS: atom_id res chain seq x y z
N MET A 1 39.34 -11.80 29.84
CA MET A 1 38.63 -12.83 30.62
C MET A 1 37.31 -12.23 31.09
N TYR A 2 36.20 -12.52 30.42
CA TYR A 2 34.83 -12.60 30.94
C TYR A 2 33.97 -13.19 29.81
N GLY A 3 34.34 -14.40 29.39
CA GLY A 3 33.47 -15.22 28.55
C GLY A 3 32.50 -15.90 29.50
N THR A 4 31.26 -15.42 29.55
CA THR A 4 30.19 -16.24 30.09
C THR A 4 29.98 -17.36 29.07
N ASP A 5 30.11 -18.63 29.50
CA ASP A 5 29.78 -19.82 28.70
C ASP A 5 28.25 -19.95 28.51
N GLU A 6 27.59 -18.83 28.20
CA GLU A 6 26.15 -18.74 28.00
C GLU A 6 25.84 -18.72 26.51
N ILE A 7 25.08 -19.71 26.05
CA ILE A 7 24.61 -19.79 24.67
C ILE A 7 23.61 -18.66 24.43
N GLN A 8 24.04 -17.60 23.73
CA GLN A 8 23.21 -16.42 23.46
C GLN A 8 22.21 -16.62 22.32
N SER A 9 22.44 -17.59 21.42
CA SER A 9 21.51 -17.89 20.33
C SER A 9 21.54 -19.38 19.96
N ILE A 10 20.37 -19.93 19.67
CA ILE A 10 20.21 -21.30 19.16
C ILE A 10 19.48 -21.20 17.82
N SER A 11 20.13 -21.64 16.76
CA SER A 11 19.53 -21.69 15.42
C SER A 11 18.84 -23.03 15.22
N VAL A 12 17.53 -23.00 14.93
CA VAL A 12 16.73 -24.21 14.67
C VAL A 12 16.25 -24.18 13.23
N GLN A 13 16.52 -25.25 12.47
CA GLN A 13 16.13 -25.37 11.08
C GLN A 13 15.02 -26.41 10.91
N ALA A 14 13.90 -26.02 10.28
CA ALA A 14 12.81 -26.92 9.96
C ALA A 14 12.96 -27.46 8.52
N LYS A 15 12.62 -28.74 8.29
CA LYS A 15 12.61 -29.36 6.95
C LYS A 15 11.57 -28.78 5.99
N LYS A 16 10.52 -28.13 6.51
CA LYS A 16 9.45 -27.49 5.73
C LYS A 16 9.16 -26.09 6.29
N ILE A 17 8.92 -25.14 5.39
CA ILE A 17 8.62 -23.73 5.72
C ILE A 17 7.32 -23.59 6.52
N ASP A 18 6.33 -24.46 6.28
CA ASP A 18 5.02 -24.42 6.94
C ASP A 18 5.10 -24.83 8.43
N ASN A 19 6.12 -25.62 8.79
CA ASN A 19 6.31 -26.08 10.16
C ASN A 19 7.26 -25.17 10.96
N LEU A 20 7.74 -24.07 10.37
CA LEU A 20 8.78 -23.24 10.96
C LEU A 20 8.28 -22.53 12.22
N ASP A 21 7.04 -22.04 12.22
CA ASP A 21 6.42 -21.38 13.38
C ASP A 21 6.08 -22.39 14.49
N ALA A 22 5.54 -23.55 14.12
CA ALA A 22 5.19 -24.61 15.07
C ALA A 22 6.44 -25.25 15.69
N ALA A 23 7.50 -25.49 14.90
CA ALA A 23 8.77 -26.02 15.37
C ALA A 23 9.52 -24.99 16.22
N GLY A 24 9.49 -23.71 15.84
CA GLY A 24 10.05 -22.61 16.63
C GLY A 24 9.40 -22.54 18.01
N LYS A 25 8.06 -22.46 18.07
CA LYS A 25 7.32 -22.41 19.35
C LYS A 25 7.62 -23.62 20.23
N LYS A 26 7.56 -24.85 19.67
CA LYS A 26 7.91 -26.06 20.41
C LYS A 26 9.35 -26.08 20.92
N ALA A 27 10.30 -25.58 20.13
CA ALA A 27 11.70 -25.48 20.54
C ALA A 27 11.85 -24.48 21.70
N ALA A 28 11.23 -23.31 21.62
CA ALA A 28 11.22 -22.34 22.70
C ALA A 28 10.53 -22.89 23.97
N ASP A 29 9.42 -23.61 23.82
CA ASP A 29 8.71 -24.23 24.95
C ASP A 29 9.57 -25.30 25.66
N VAL A 30 10.29 -26.13 24.90
CA VAL A 30 11.21 -27.14 25.46
C VAL A 30 12.38 -26.47 26.19
N LEU A 31 12.94 -25.40 25.61
CA LEU A 31 14.03 -24.65 26.24
C LEU A 31 13.57 -23.92 27.50
N ASN A 32 12.37 -23.34 27.49
CA ASN A 32 11.77 -22.69 28.65
C ASN A 32 11.39 -23.70 29.74
N SER A 33 10.97 -24.93 29.37
CA SER A 33 10.62 -25.99 30.33
C SER A 33 11.84 -26.64 30.99
N ARG A 34 13.00 -26.64 30.31
CA ARG A 34 14.27 -27.20 30.81
C ARG A 34 15.19 -26.16 31.46
N LYS A 35 14.67 -24.96 31.64
CA LYS A 35 15.40 -23.80 32.15
C LYS A 35 15.75 -23.99 33.64
N GLN A 36 17.01 -23.70 33.99
CA GLN A 36 17.48 -23.69 35.38
C GLN A 36 16.94 -22.44 36.11
N SER A 37 16.57 -22.58 37.39
CA SER A 37 15.89 -21.56 38.21
C SER A 37 16.62 -20.21 38.36
N GLU A 38 17.90 -20.15 37.99
CA GLU A 38 18.76 -18.97 38.11
C GLU A 38 18.66 -18.01 36.93
N PHE A 39 18.10 -18.47 35.80
CA PHE A 39 17.99 -17.65 34.60
C PHE A 39 16.63 -16.91 34.60
N THR A 40 16.61 -15.58 34.48
CA THR A 40 15.35 -14.80 34.55
C THR A 40 14.73 -14.56 33.16
N GLY A 41 15.50 -14.66 32.07
CA GLY A 41 15.05 -14.39 30.69
C GLY A 41 14.24 -15.52 30.02
N LYS A 42 13.28 -15.21 29.15
CA LYS A 42 12.52 -16.20 28.36
C LYS A 42 13.17 -16.44 27.01
N TYR A 43 13.19 -17.67 26.54
CA TYR A 43 13.53 -17.97 25.14
C TYR A 43 12.33 -17.62 24.26
N GLU A 44 12.53 -16.68 23.34
CA GLU A 44 11.54 -16.27 22.35
C GLU A 44 12.04 -16.60 20.94
N VAL A 45 11.10 -16.89 20.05
CA VAL A 45 11.40 -17.18 18.65
C VAL A 45 11.38 -15.88 17.87
N LEU A 46 12.53 -15.49 17.32
CA LEU A 46 12.60 -14.35 16.42
C LEU A 46 12.15 -14.79 15.02
N ASN A 47 10.92 -14.44 14.65
CA ASN A 47 10.35 -14.79 13.36
C ASN A 47 10.61 -13.69 12.32
N LEU A 48 11.58 -13.93 11.44
CA LEU A 48 11.88 -12.99 10.35
C LEU A 48 10.68 -12.74 9.43
N LYS A 49 9.74 -13.68 9.31
CA LYS A 49 8.49 -13.48 8.54
C LYS A 49 7.59 -12.42 9.18
N GLU A 50 7.46 -12.44 10.51
CA GLU A 50 6.61 -11.47 11.22
C GLU A 50 7.18 -10.06 11.11
N ILE A 51 8.51 -9.92 11.22
CA ILE A 51 9.21 -8.65 10.98
C ILE A 51 9.01 -8.19 9.53
N GLN A 52 9.19 -9.08 8.56
CA GLN A 52 8.99 -8.76 7.14
C GLN A 52 7.54 -8.34 6.86
N GLU A 53 6.55 -9.02 7.42
CA GLU A 53 5.13 -8.66 7.30
C GLU A 53 4.85 -7.31 7.96
N GLY A 54 5.43 -7.03 9.13
CA GLY A 54 5.31 -5.75 9.82
C GLY A 54 5.83 -4.59 8.97
N ILE A 55 7.04 -4.72 8.43
CA ILE A 55 7.64 -3.73 7.52
C ILE A 55 6.77 -3.56 6.27
N SER A 56 6.36 -4.66 5.64
CA SER A 56 5.55 -4.63 4.41
C SER A 56 4.21 -3.93 4.64
N LYS A 57 3.53 -4.23 5.76
CA LYS A 57 2.27 -3.57 6.14
C LYS A 57 2.47 -2.06 6.33
N MET A 58 3.54 -1.66 7.03
CA MET A 58 3.83 -0.26 7.28
C MET A 58 4.12 0.49 5.97
N THR A 59 4.96 -0.08 5.10
CA THR A 59 5.24 0.49 3.78
C THR A 59 3.96 0.65 2.96
N ASN A 60 3.11 -0.37 2.91
CA ASN A 60 1.85 -0.31 2.17
C ASN A 60 0.93 0.82 2.66
N ILE A 61 0.78 0.98 3.97
CA ILE A 61 -0.05 2.05 4.55
C ILE A 61 0.52 3.43 4.21
N MET A 62 1.84 3.62 4.35
CA MET A 62 2.49 4.89 4.02
C MET A 62 2.34 5.24 2.54
N THR A 63 2.63 4.29 1.65
CA THR A 63 2.48 4.49 0.20
C THR A 63 1.03 4.82 -0.17
N MET A 64 0.05 4.17 0.46
CA MET A 64 -1.37 4.45 0.22
C MET A 64 -1.77 5.86 0.65
N ILE A 65 -1.30 6.33 1.82
CA ILE A 65 -1.59 7.68 2.32
C ILE A 65 -0.96 8.74 1.42
N ILE A 66 0.33 8.60 1.10
CA ILE A 66 1.06 9.59 0.28
C ILE A 66 0.44 9.66 -1.12
N GLY A 67 0.18 8.50 -1.74
CA GLY A 67 -0.47 8.44 -3.05
C GLY A 67 -1.89 9.01 -3.03
N GLY A 68 -2.66 8.69 -1.99
CA GLY A 68 -4.03 9.18 -1.83
C GLY A 68 -4.13 10.69 -1.67
N ILE A 69 -3.25 11.29 -0.87
CA ILE A 69 -3.16 12.75 -0.71
C ILE A 69 -2.84 13.41 -2.06
N GLY A 70 -1.93 12.84 -2.84
CA GLY A 70 -1.59 13.32 -4.18
C GLY A 70 -2.80 13.35 -5.11
N VAL A 71 -3.56 12.24 -5.16
CA VAL A 71 -4.80 12.16 -5.97
C VAL A 71 -5.83 13.18 -5.52
N ILE A 72 -6.05 13.31 -4.20
CA ILE A 72 -7.00 14.28 -3.65
C ILE A 72 -6.60 15.71 -4.05
N ASN A 73 -5.32 16.08 -3.91
CA ASN A 73 -4.86 17.44 -4.21
C ASN A 73 -5.04 17.79 -5.68
N ILE A 74 -4.59 16.93 -6.59
CA ILE A 74 -4.74 17.16 -8.03
C ILE A 74 -6.22 17.29 -8.39
N MET A 75 -7.07 16.38 -7.88
CA MET A 75 -8.50 16.42 -8.14
C MET A 75 -9.17 17.65 -7.55
N LEU A 76 -8.84 18.07 -6.32
CA LEU A 76 -9.40 19.27 -5.71
C LEU A 76 -9.08 20.53 -6.52
N VAL A 77 -7.82 20.67 -6.96
CA VAL A 77 -7.40 21.78 -7.82
C VAL A 77 -8.16 21.73 -9.15
N SER A 78 -8.26 20.57 -9.79
CA SER A 78 -9.00 20.43 -11.06
C SER A 78 -10.48 20.79 -10.93
N VAL A 79 -11.10 20.49 -9.79
CA VAL A 79 -12.50 20.84 -9.51
C VAL A 79 -12.67 22.34 -9.35
N THR A 80 -11.72 23.00 -8.68
CA THR A 80 -11.75 24.45 -8.52
C THR A 80 -11.49 25.19 -9.82
N GLU A 81 -10.56 24.73 -10.66
CA GLU A 81 -10.28 25.32 -11.98
C GLU A 81 -11.49 25.20 -12.92
N ARG A 82 -12.19 24.07 -12.87
CA ARG A 82 -13.34 23.78 -13.73
C ARG A 82 -14.68 24.12 -13.06
N ALA A 83 -14.68 24.83 -11.93
CA ALA A 83 -15.88 25.11 -11.13
C ALA A 83 -16.99 25.79 -11.95
N ARG A 84 -16.63 26.80 -12.75
CA ARG A 84 -17.57 27.52 -13.63
C ARG A 84 -18.20 26.61 -14.69
N GLU A 85 -17.41 25.74 -15.33
CA GLU A 85 -17.91 24.76 -16.31
C GLU A 85 -18.93 23.80 -15.68
N ILE A 86 -18.65 23.33 -14.46
CA ILE A 86 -19.55 22.45 -13.70
C ILE A 86 -20.85 23.19 -13.34
N GLY A 87 -20.74 24.47 -12.95
CA GLY A 87 -21.88 25.35 -12.67
C GLY A 87 -22.81 25.50 -13.87
N VAL A 88 -22.24 25.80 -15.04
CA VAL A 88 -23.01 25.91 -16.30
C VAL A 88 -23.69 24.58 -16.64
N ARG A 89 -22.99 23.44 -16.56
CA ARG A 89 -23.57 22.12 -16.83
C ARG A 89 -24.74 21.80 -15.90
N LYS A 90 -24.63 22.14 -14.61
CA LYS A 90 -25.71 21.95 -13.64
C LYS A 90 -26.89 22.90 -13.88
N ALA A 91 -26.65 24.15 -14.26
CA ALA A 91 -27.70 25.10 -14.63
C ALA A 91 -28.49 24.60 -15.85
N LEU A 92 -27.84 23.89 -16.76
CA LEU A 92 -28.45 23.21 -17.92
C LEU A 92 -29.11 21.86 -17.57
N GLY A 93 -29.16 21.47 -16.29
CA GLY A 93 -29.86 20.27 -15.82
C GLY A 93 -28.99 19.03 -15.60
N ALA A 94 -27.66 19.14 -15.58
CA ALA A 94 -26.81 18.00 -15.22
C ALA A 94 -27.03 17.57 -13.76
N THR A 95 -27.47 16.32 -13.56
CA THR A 95 -27.66 15.74 -12.22
C THR A 95 -26.33 15.61 -11.46
N ARG A 96 -26.38 15.65 -10.12
CA ARG A 96 -25.21 15.43 -9.26
C ARG A 96 -24.48 14.12 -9.57
N SER A 97 -25.22 13.05 -9.87
CA SER A 97 -24.66 11.73 -10.19
C SER A 97 -23.84 11.74 -11.49
N LYS A 98 -24.25 12.49 -12.51
CA LYS A 98 -23.48 12.63 -13.76
C LYS A 98 -22.14 13.32 -13.52
N ILE A 99 -22.14 14.40 -12.72
CA ILE A 99 -20.91 15.11 -12.34
C ILE A 99 -20.01 14.21 -11.49
N LEU A 100 -20.57 13.52 -10.50
CA LEU A 100 -19.84 12.59 -9.66
C LEU A 100 -19.14 11.51 -10.50
N LEU A 101 -19.88 10.86 -11.41
CA LEU A 101 -19.36 9.79 -12.25
C LEU A 101 -18.25 10.30 -13.17
N GLN A 102 -18.39 11.50 -13.74
CA GLN A 102 -17.35 12.10 -14.58
C GLN A 102 -16.02 12.24 -13.83
N PHE A 103 -16.06 12.86 -12.64
CA PHE A 103 -14.86 13.05 -11.82
C PHE A 103 -14.30 11.72 -11.30
N LEU A 104 -15.15 10.76 -10.98
CA LEU A 104 -14.70 9.43 -10.56
C LEU A 104 -13.96 8.70 -11.69
N ILE A 105 -14.46 8.79 -12.93
CA ILE A 105 -13.78 8.25 -14.11
C ILE A 105 -12.45 8.97 -14.34
N GLU A 106 -12.40 10.31 -14.20
CA GLU A 106 -11.15 11.07 -14.29
C GLU A 106 -10.12 10.57 -13.24
N ALA A 107 -10.54 10.34 -11.99
CA ALA A 107 -9.66 9.80 -10.94
C ALA A 107 -9.15 8.39 -11.24
N VAL A 108 -10.02 7.50 -11.71
CA VAL A 108 -9.66 6.13 -12.09
C VAL A 108 -8.70 6.13 -13.27
N MET A 109 -8.94 6.97 -14.27
CA MET A 109 -8.03 7.10 -15.42
C MET A 109 -6.65 7.60 -14.99
N LEU A 110 -6.59 8.63 -14.14
CA LEU A 110 -5.32 9.16 -13.61
C LEU A 110 -4.52 8.11 -12.84
N THR A 111 -5.19 7.37 -11.93
CA THR A 111 -4.55 6.31 -11.15
C THR A 111 -4.19 5.08 -11.99
N LEU A 112 -4.95 4.77 -13.03
CA LEU A 112 -4.63 3.70 -13.97
C LEU A 112 -3.40 4.05 -14.81
N LEU A 113 -3.34 5.26 -15.36
CA LEU A 113 -2.17 5.73 -16.11
C LEU A 113 -0.92 5.77 -15.23
N GLY A 114 -1.04 6.30 -14.01
CA GLY A 114 0.05 6.27 -13.03
C GLY A 114 0.47 4.84 -12.67
N GLY A 115 -0.50 3.93 -12.52
CA GLY A 115 -0.25 2.51 -12.27
C GLY A 115 0.49 1.82 -13.42
N LEU A 116 0.10 2.06 -14.68
CA LEU A 116 0.78 1.52 -15.86
C LEU A 116 2.21 2.04 -15.98
N ILE A 117 2.43 3.34 -15.78
CA ILE A 117 3.76 3.94 -15.76
C ILE A 117 4.59 3.35 -14.62
N GLY A 118 4.00 3.21 -13.42
CA GLY A 118 4.63 2.60 -12.26
C GLY A 118 5.03 1.13 -12.48
N ILE A 119 4.19 0.34 -13.16
CA ILE A 119 4.52 -1.04 -13.55
C ILE A 119 5.69 -1.05 -14.51
N GLY A 120 5.70 -0.17 -15.52
CA GLY A 120 6.82 -0.06 -16.46
C GLY A 120 8.13 0.29 -15.76
N LEU A 121 8.12 1.28 -14.87
CA LEU A 121 9.28 1.68 -14.07
C LEU A 121 9.72 0.58 -13.09
N GLY A 122 8.77 -0.09 -12.44
CA GLY A 122 9.03 -1.20 -11.53
C GLY A 122 9.65 -2.40 -12.22
N TYR A 123 9.12 -2.77 -13.39
CA TYR A 123 9.69 -3.84 -14.23
C TYR A 123 11.10 -3.50 -14.70
N GLY A 124 11.31 -2.27 -15.21
CA GLY A 124 12.62 -1.80 -15.63
C GLY A 124 13.63 -1.75 -14.48
N GLY A 125 13.22 -1.23 -13.32
CA GLY A 125 14.06 -1.20 -12.11
C GLY A 125 14.42 -2.59 -11.61
N ALA A 126 13.45 -3.51 -11.58
CA ALA A 126 13.70 -4.91 -11.23
C ALA A 126 14.71 -5.55 -12.19
N TYR A 127 14.59 -5.31 -13.49
CA TYR A 127 15.52 -5.80 -14.49
C TYR A 127 16.95 -5.27 -14.28
N ILE A 128 17.10 -3.96 -14.04
CA ILE A 128 18.40 -3.33 -13.77
C ILE A 128 19.04 -3.95 -12.53
N VAL A 129 18.31 -3.98 -11.40
CA VAL A 129 18.81 -4.55 -10.14
C VAL A 129 19.16 -6.03 -10.29
N SER A 130 18.32 -6.79 -11.00
CA SER A 130 18.55 -8.23 -11.23
C SER A 130 19.85 -8.48 -12.01
N THR A 131 20.17 -7.60 -12.96
CA THR A 131 21.40 -7.68 -13.76
C THR A 131 22.64 -7.40 -12.91
N PHE A 132 22.60 -6.36 -12.06
CA PHE A 132 23.72 -6.01 -11.17
C PHE A 132 23.90 -7.02 -10.03
N ALA A 133 22.80 -7.51 -9.45
CA ALA A 133 22.81 -8.44 -8.32
C ALA A 133 22.95 -9.93 -8.74
N LYS A 134 22.90 -10.23 -10.04
CA LYS A 134 22.85 -11.59 -10.62
C LYS A 134 21.70 -12.44 -10.05
N TRP A 135 20.58 -11.81 -9.75
CA TRP A 135 19.36 -12.50 -9.31
C TRP A 135 18.42 -12.74 -10.48
N PRO A 136 17.64 -13.83 -10.50
CA PRO A 136 16.64 -14.01 -11.53
C PRO A 136 15.54 -12.93 -11.35
N PRO A 137 15.22 -12.14 -12.38
CA PRO A 137 14.10 -11.21 -12.33
C PRO A 137 12.78 -11.99 -12.38
N LEU A 138 12.18 -12.25 -11.21
CA LEU A 138 10.84 -12.82 -11.12
C LEU A 138 9.82 -11.70 -10.96
N VAL A 139 9.19 -11.32 -12.07
CA VAL A 139 7.98 -10.49 -12.05
C VAL A 139 6.78 -11.40 -12.31
N SER A 140 5.93 -11.57 -11.30
CA SER A 140 4.73 -12.39 -11.38
C SER A 140 3.59 -11.59 -12.03
N TRP A 141 2.92 -12.19 -13.03
CA TRP A 141 1.74 -11.62 -13.67
C TRP A 141 0.61 -11.35 -12.65
N GLN A 142 0.46 -12.21 -11.65
CA GLN A 142 -0.50 -12.06 -10.57
C GLN A 142 -0.25 -10.79 -9.75
N VAL A 143 1.02 -10.43 -9.51
CA VAL A 143 1.40 -9.20 -8.81
C VAL A 143 1.08 -7.97 -9.66
N VAL A 144 1.32 -8.03 -10.98
CA VAL A 144 1.00 -6.94 -11.91
C VAL A 144 -0.51 -6.68 -11.93
N VAL A 145 -1.32 -7.73 -12.15
CA VAL A 145 -2.79 -7.62 -12.16
C VAL A 145 -3.31 -7.15 -10.79
N GLY A 146 -2.75 -7.68 -9.70
CA GLY A 146 -3.06 -7.25 -8.34
C GLY A 146 -2.77 -5.76 -8.12
N GLY A 147 -1.64 -5.27 -8.63
CA GLY A 147 -1.24 -3.86 -8.57
C GLY A 147 -2.18 -2.94 -9.35
N VAL A 148 -2.59 -3.33 -10.57
CA VAL A 148 -3.57 -2.55 -11.36
C VAL A 148 -4.90 -2.44 -10.63
N LEU A 149 -5.44 -3.55 -10.13
CA LEU A 149 -6.70 -3.57 -9.39
C LEU A 149 -6.61 -2.80 -8.07
N PHE A 150 -5.44 -2.82 -7.43
CA PHE A 150 -5.20 -2.02 -6.23
C PHE A 150 -5.18 -0.53 -6.55
N SER A 151 -4.47 -0.11 -7.61
CA SER A 151 -4.43 1.29 -8.06
C SER A 151 -5.82 1.83 -8.40
N MET A 152 -6.62 1.06 -9.16
CA MET A 152 -8.01 1.44 -9.47
C MET A 152 -8.85 1.64 -8.20
N ARG A 153 -8.72 0.74 -7.21
CA ARG A 153 -9.42 0.87 -5.92
C ARG A 153 -9.02 2.14 -5.19
N LEU A 154 -7.73 2.50 -5.19
CA LEU A 154 -7.27 3.75 -4.59
C LEU A 154 -7.84 4.97 -5.33
N GLY A 155 -7.88 4.95 -6.66
CA GLY A 155 -8.51 6.02 -7.46
C GLY A 155 -9.98 6.25 -7.10
N ILE A 156 -10.73 5.17 -6.88
CA ILE A 156 -12.13 5.26 -6.44
C ILE A 156 -12.21 5.85 -5.02
N ILE A 157 -11.48 5.30 -4.06
CA ILE A 157 -11.56 5.70 -2.64
C ILE A 157 -11.16 7.17 -2.48
N PHE A 158 -9.99 7.55 -2.99
CA PHE A 158 -9.45 8.90 -2.83
C PHE A 158 -10.11 9.91 -3.78
N GLY A 159 -10.57 9.49 -4.95
CA GLY A 159 -11.28 10.33 -5.90
C GLY A 159 -12.72 10.65 -5.51
N LEU A 160 -13.35 9.82 -4.66
CA LEU A 160 -14.74 10.03 -4.24
C LEU A 160 -14.93 11.34 -3.48
N ILE A 161 -13.98 11.71 -2.61
CA ILE A 161 -14.03 12.93 -1.81
C ILE A 161 -14.13 14.20 -2.70
N PRO A 162 -13.18 14.47 -3.59
CA PRO A 162 -13.24 15.63 -4.49
C PRO A 162 -14.38 15.52 -5.51
N ALA A 163 -14.68 14.34 -6.04
CA ALA A 163 -15.81 14.15 -6.96
C ALA A 163 -17.15 14.52 -6.31
N ASN A 164 -17.33 14.17 -5.04
CA ASN A 164 -18.51 14.55 -4.27
C ASN A 164 -18.57 16.06 -4.01
N LYS A 165 -17.42 16.70 -3.78
CA LYS A 165 -17.32 18.16 -3.66
C LYS A 165 -17.78 18.86 -4.94
N ALA A 166 -17.31 18.40 -6.10
CA ALA A 166 -17.75 18.89 -7.41
C ALA A 166 -19.26 18.68 -7.65
N ALA A 167 -19.74 17.48 -7.33
CA ALA A 167 -21.15 17.12 -7.47
C ALA A 167 -22.09 17.92 -6.57
N LYS A 168 -21.60 18.54 -5.48
CA LYS A 168 -22.37 19.38 -4.57
C LYS A 168 -22.27 20.90 -4.81
N LEU A 169 -21.37 21.34 -5.69
CA LEU A 169 -21.21 22.75 -6.07
C LEU A 169 -22.55 23.41 -6.48
N ASP A 170 -22.89 24.57 -5.91
CA ASP A 170 -24.10 25.31 -6.28
C ASP A 170 -23.86 26.06 -7.61
N PRO A 171 -24.75 25.93 -8.61
CA PRO A 171 -24.62 26.66 -9.88
C PRO A 171 -24.51 28.17 -9.71
N ILE A 172 -25.23 28.75 -8.74
CA ILE A 172 -25.23 30.20 -8.50
C ILE A 172 -23.87 30.63 -7.97
N GLU A 173 -23.34 29.90 -6.99
CA GLU A 173 -22.03 30.19 -6.38
C GLU A 173 -20.88 29.96 -7.37
N ALA A 174 -21.00 28.94 -8.22
CA ALA A 174 -20.04 28.63 -9.28
C ALA A 174 -19.97 29.71 -10.38
N LEU A 175 -21.07 30.43 -10.61
CA LEU A 175 -21.16 31.51 -11.59
C LEU A 175 -20.87 32.89 -10.99
N ARG A 176 -20.97 33.03 -9.65
CA ARG A 176 -20.65 34.25 -8.91
C ARG A 176 -19.16 34.40 -8.60
N TYR A 177 -18.34 33.40 -8.93
CA TYR A 177 -16.88 33.47 -8.81
C TYR A 177 -16.33 34.40 -9.91
N GLU A 178 -16.48 35.71 -9.67
CA GLU A 178 -15.51 36.78 -9.92
C GLU A 178 -15.35 37.58 -8.63
#